data_AF-A0A1C7LZ14-F1
#
_entry.id   AF-A0A1C7LZ14-F1
#
_cell.length_a   1.000
_cell.length_b   1.000
_cell.length_c   1.000
_cell.angle_alpha   90.00
_cell.angle_beta   90.00
_cell.angle_gamma   90.00
#
_symmetry.space_group_name_H-M   'P 1'
#
loop_
_entity.id
_entity.type
_entity.pdbx_description
1 polymer ?
#
loop_
_entity_poly.entity_id
_entity_poly.type
_entity_poly.pdbx_seq_one_letter_code
_entity_poly.pdbx_strand_id
1 'polypeptide(L)'
;MYLWFRGHRGNKCCPLVNAQSILPSAFYMCCLLGPAVIDGHQREDGTVEYLSTDDLRRCLHARTKLVEANVAIAFRMFAGHVSIGCKDIKTCERALRESRRALRTSYRAVASYHVLQSWKHWIADQDAEVEFCDRCETMLFARDVEERRNIWKTLPSIMGLHNWKAIMDESGVD
;
A
#
# COMPACT_ATOMS: atom_id res chain seq x y z
N MET A 1 0.84 -16.92 -3.77
CA MET A 1 1.49 -16.03 -2.77
C MET A 1 0.77 -16.22 -1.44
N TYR A 2 1.28 -17.23 -0.71
CA TYR A 2 1.00 -17.70 0.64
C TYR A 2 -0.42 -17.63 1.22
N LEU A 3 -1.09 -18.76 1.03
CA LEU A 3 -2.02 -19.43 1.96
C LEU A 3 -3.16 -18.55 2.48
N TRP A 4 -4.19 -18.55 1.65
CA TRP A 4 -5.48 -17.94 1.90
C TRP A 4 -6.17 -18.48 3.16
N PHE A 5 -6.64 -17.55 3.99
CA PHE A 5 -7.23 -17.81 5.30
C PHE A 5 -8.60 -18.47 5.18
N ARG A 6 -8.63 -19.80 5.30
CA ARG A 6 -9.40 -20.55 6.31
C ARG A 6 -9.38 -22.04 5.96
N GLY A 7 -8.81 -22.84 6.86
CA GLY A 7 -8.94 -24.29 6.81
C GLY A 7 -10.31 -24.72 7.30
N HIS A 8 -11.04 -25.49 6.48
CA HIS A 8 -12.11 -26.33 6.99
C HIS A 8 -11.59 -27.75 7.22
N ARG A 9 -11.62 -28.13 8.50
CA ARG A 9 -11.68 -29.46 9.11
C ARG A 9 -10.89 -30.59 8.43
N GLY A 10 -9.82 -30.99 9.11
CA GLY A 10 -9.30 -32.35 9.06
C GLY A 10 -8.03 -32.51 8.24
N ASN A 11 -6.92 -31.89 8.69
CA ASN A 11 -5.59 -32.52 8.71
C ASN A 11 -4.62 -31.59 9.43
N LYS A 12 -3.81 -32.17 10.33
CA LYS A 12 -2.80 -31.47 11.13
C LYS A 12 -1.69 -30.94 10.22
N CYS A 13 -1.83 -29.72 9.72
CA CYS A 13 -0.73 -28.99 9.09
C CYS A 13 -0.01 -28.13 10.13
N CYS A 14 1.32 -28.21 10.07
CA CYS A 14 2.38 -27.52 10.83
C CYS A 14 1.93 -26.26 11.59
N PRO A 15 2.43 -25.99 12.83
CA PRO A 15 2.14 -24.74 13.53
C PRO A 15 2.57 -23.57 12.64
N LEU A 16 1.57 -22.94 12.04
CA LEU A 16 1.73 -21.83 11.13
C LEU A 16 2.55 -20.78 11.84
N VAL A 17 3.65 -20.32 11.22
CA VAL A 17 4.33 -19.09 11.63
C VAL A 17 3.27 -17.99 11.59
N ASN A 18 2.69 -17.69 12.75
CA ASN A 18 1.93 -16.49 13.03
C ASN A 18 1.05 -15.99 11.86
N ALA A 19 0.16 -16.85 11.34
CA ALA A 19 -0.86 -16.51 10.34
C ALA A 19 -1.61 -15.20 10.72
N GLN A 20 -1.69 -14.94 12.01
CA GLN A 20 -2.13 -13.69 12.63
C GLN A 20 -1.48 -12.45 11.95
N SER A 21 -0.15 -12.37 11.86
CA SER A 21 0.56 -11.17 11.37
C SER A 21 0.37 -10.83 9.87
N ILE A 22 -0.12 -11.78 9.05
CA ILE A 22 -0.15 -11.64 7.59
C ILE A 22 -1.51 -11.23 7.04
N LEU A 23 -2.58 -11.26 7.84
CA LEU A 23 -3.94 -11.03 7.36
C LEU A 23 -4.15 -9.65 6.70
N PRO A 24 -3.70 -8.52 7.28
CA PRO A 24 -3.81 -7.20 6.62
C PRO A 24 -3.06 -7.16 5.28
N SER A 25 -1.91 -7.84 5.20
CA SER A 25 -1.12 -7.94 3.98
C SER A 25 -1.81 -8.80 2.93
N ALA A 26 -2.46 -9.90 3.33
CA ALA A 26 -3.24 -10.75 2.43
C ALA A 26 -4.43 -10.00 1.83
N PHE A 27 -5.18 -9.26 2.66
CA PHE A 27 -6.26 -8.40 2.17
C PHE A 27 -5.75 -7.29 1.26
N TYR A 28 -4.60 -6.68 1.59
CA TYR A 28 -3.96 -5.70 0.71
C TYR A 28 -3.64 -6.29 -0.66
N MET A 29 -3.05 -7.49 -0.71
CA MET A 29 -2.80 -8.18 -1.98
C MET A 29 -4.08 -8.46 -2.75
N CYS A 30 -5.18 -8.85 -2.08
CA CYS A 30 -6.48 -9.03 -2.73
C CYS A 30 -7.00 -7.72 -3.32
N CYS A 31 -6.82 -6.59 -2.63
CA CYS A 31 -7.12 -5.27 -3.20
C CYS A 31 -6.33 -4.99 -4.48
N LEU A 32 -5.07 -5.47 -4.58
CA LEU A 32 -4.23 -5.26 -5.76
C LEU A 32 -4.68 -6.04 -6.99
N LEU A 33 -5.48 -7.09 -6.85
CA LEU A 33 -5.94 -7.94 -7.96
C LEU A 33 -6.93 -7.24 -8.90
N GLY A 34 -7.36 -6.01 -8.63
CA GLY A 34 -8.30 -5.37 -9.55
C GLY A 34 -9.68 -6.05 -9.52
N PRO A 35 -10.39 -6.06 -10.65
CA PRO A 35 -11.59 -6.86 -10.85
C PRO A 35 -11.36 -8.38 -10.73
N ALA A 36 -10.13 -8.86 -11.00
CA ALA A 36 -9.81 -10.29 -11.00
C ALA A 36 -9.93 -10.96 -9.63
N VAL A 37 -10.08 -10.17 -8.55
CA VAL A 37 -10.39 -10.70 -7.21
C VAL A 37 -11.69 -11.52 -7.19
N ILE A 38 -12.62 -11.25 -8.11
CA ILE A 38 -13.92 -11.93 -8.22
C ILE A 38 -13.79 -13.32 -8.88
N ASP A 39 -12.76 -13.50 -9.72
CA ASP A 39 -12.57 -14.74 -10.49
C ASP A 39 -12.06 -15.90 -9.61
N GLY A 40 -11.64 -15.59 -8.38
CA GLY A 40 -11.07 -16.55 -7.45
C GLY A 40 -9.64 -16.95 -7.81
N HIS A 41 -9.06 -17.85 -7.03
CA HIS A 41 -7.71 -18.37 -7.25
C HIS A 41 -7.73 -19.88 -7.43
N GLN A 42 -7.22 -20.34 -8.56
CA GLN A 42 -7.08 -21.77 -8.82
C GLN A 42 -5.88 -22.34 -8.04
N ARG A 43 -6.15 -23.40 -7.28
CA ARG A 43 -5.16 -24.18 -6.54
C ARG A 43 -4.53 -25.25 -7.43
N GLU A 44 -3.43 -25.83 -6.94
CA GLU A 44 -2.70 -26.91 -7.63
C GLU A 44 -3.57 -28.16 -7.87
N ASP A 45 -4.56 -28.40 -7.01
CA ASP A 45 -5.53 -29.51 -7.14
C ASP A 45 -6.67 -29.21 -8.13
N GLY A 46 -6.65 -28.04 -8.78
CA GLY A 46 -7.65 -27.60 -9.74
C GLY A 46 -8.90 -26.98 -9.10
N THR A 47 -9.02 -26.96 -7.78
CA THR A 47 -10.12 -26.26 -7.08
C THR A 47 -9.93 -24.74 -7.15
N VAL A 48 -11.03 -23.98 -7.09
CA VAL A 48 -10.99 -22.50 -7.10
C VAL A 48 -11.49 -21.97 -5.77
N GLU A 49 -10.70 -21.10 -5.15
CA GLU A 49 -11.07 -20.41 -3.92
C GLU A 49 -11.57 -19.00 -4.17
N TYR A 50 -12.66 -18.64 -3.50
CA TYR A 50 -13.32 -17.34 -3.63
C TYR A 50 -13.40 -16.62 -2.28
N LEU A 51 -13.20 -15.30 -2.32
CA LEU A 51 -13.34 -14.49 -1.12
C LEU A 51 -14.82 -14.57 -0.75
N SER A 52 -15.10 -14.62 0.55
CA SER A 52 -16.48 -14.46 0.99
C SER A 52 -17.04 -13.12 0.48
N THR A 53 -18.35 -13.03 0.31
CA THR A 53 -19.01 -11.78 -0.09
C THR A 53 -18.65 -10.62 0.84
N ASP A 54 -18.46 -10.90 2.13
CA ASP A 54 -18.07 -9.90 3.12
C ASP A 54 -16.61 -9.44 2.96
N ASP A 55 -15.72 -10.36 2.62
CA ASP A 55 -14.31 -10.04 2.37
C ASP A 55 -14.11 -9.33 1.04
N LEU A 56 -14.91 -9.65 0.01
CA LEU A 56 -14.98 -8.87 -1.22
C LEU A 56 -15.44 -7.44 -0.92
N ARG A 57 -16.49 -7.27 -0.11
CA ARG A 57 -16.97 -5.94 0.31
C ARG A 57 -15.89 -5.16 1.07
N ARG A 58 -15.13 -5.81 1.96
CA ARG A 58 -13.96 -5.20 2.63
C ARG A 58 -12.91 -4.75 1.63
N CYS A 59 -12.50 -5.62 0.70
CA CYS A 59 -11.52 -5.30 -0.33
C CYS A 59 -11.94 -4.09 -1.17
N LEU A 60 -13.22 -4.04 -1.59
CA LEU A 60 -13.76 -2.93 -2.37
C LEU A 60 -13.76 -1.61 -1.58
N HIS A 61 -14.19 -1.65 -0.31
CA HIS A 61 -14.18 -0.47 0.56
C HIS A 61 -12.75 0.02 0.83
N ALA A 62 -11.84 -0.90 1.13
CA ALA A 62 -10.45 -0.60 1.41
C ALA A 62 -9.75 0.05 0.22
N ARG A 63 -10.07 -0.34 -1.02
CA ARG A 63 -9.47 0.29 -2.22
C ARG A 63 -9.69 1.79 -2.29
N THR A 64 -10.88 2.26 -1.98
CA THR A 64 -11.17 3.70 -1.93
C THR A 64 -10.28 4.39 -0.90
N LYS A 65 -10.12 3.78 0.29
CA LYS A 65 -9.24 4.29 1.35
C LYS A 65 -7.75 4.24 0.99
N LEU A 66 -7.31 3.22 0.27
CA LEU A 66 -5.93 3.11 -0.23
C LEU A 66 -5.64 4.21 -1.27
N VAL A 67 -6.59 4.51 -2.15
CA VAL A 67 -6.46 5.61 -3.13
C VAL A 67 -6.42 6.96 -2.41
N GLU A 68 -7.35 7.23 -1.50
CA GLU A 68 -7.36 8.45 -0.67
C GLU A 68 -6.01 8.63 0.04
N ALA A 69 -5.49 7.56 0.65
CA ALA A 69 -4.23 7.56 1.35
C ALA A 69 -3.03 7.82 0.42
N ASN A 70 -2.98 7.19 -0.76
CA ASN A 70 -1.87 7.37 -1.70
C ASN A 70 -1.83 8.80 -2.27
N VAL A 71 -3.00 9.37 -2.56
CA VAL A 71 -3.13 10.78 -2.96
C VAL A 71 -2.61 11.70 -1.85
N ALA A 72 -3.00 11.45 -0.59
CA ALA A 72 -2.55 12.25 0.53
C ALA A 72 -1.03 12.15 0.76
N ILE A 73 -0.44 10.96 0.59
CA ILE A 73 1.02 10.75 0.63
C ILE A 73 1.71 11.61 -0.43
N ALA A 74 1.23 11.56 -1.67
CA ALA A 74 1.82 12.32 -2.77
C ALA A 74 1.86 13.83 -2.45
N PHE A 75 0.75 14.38 -1.94
CA PHE A 75 0.71 15.79 -1.52
C PHE A 75 1.67 16.09 -0.37
N ARG A 76 1.75 15.24 0.66
CA ARG A 76 2.65 15.45 1.80
C ARG A 76 4.12 15.32 1.43
N MET A 77 4.49 14.33 0.61
CA MET A 77 5.86 14.08 0.20
C MET A 77 6.49 15.27 -0.49
N PHE A 78 5.77 15.85 -1.44
CA PHE A 78 6.23 16.99 -2.23
C PHE A 78 5.88 18.34 -1.58
N ALA A 79 5.16 18.37 -0.46
CA ALA A 79 4.94 19.60 0.31
C ALA A 79 6.23 20.09 1.00
N GLY A 80 6.22 21.36 1.42
CA GLY A 80 7.29 21.95 2.23
C GLY A 80 8.50 22.44 1.43
N HIS A 81 9.68 22.22 2.02
CA HIS A 81 10.95 22.80 1.62
C HIS A 81 11.95 21.75 1.11
N VAL A 82 13.01 22.22 0.47
CA VAL A 82 14.20 21.44 0.06
C VAL A 82 15.00 20.97 1.29
N SER A 83 15.95 20.05 1.09
CA SER A 83 16.82 19.57 2.18
C SER A 83 17.65 20.71 2.79
N ILE A 84 17.94 20.63 4.10
CA ILE A 84 18.83 21.59 4.80
C ILE A 84 20.22 21.61 4.14
N GLY A 85 20.68 20.47 3.62
CA GLY A 85 21.95 20.35 2.89
C GLY A 85 21.83 20.55 1.39
N CYS A 86 20.79 21.22 0.89
CA CYS A 86 20.57 21.41 -0.54
C CYS A 86 21.76 22.12 -1.21
N LYS A 87 22.26 21.57 -2.31
CA LYS A 87 23.39 22.12 -3.08
C LYS A 87 22.98 23.24 -4.03
N ASP A 88 21.72 23.23 -4.48
CA ASP A 88 21.14 24.27 -5.33
C ASP A 88 19.65 24.45 -4.97
N ILE A 89 19.40 25.42 -4.10
CA ILE A 89 18.07 25.71 -3.57
C ILE A 89 17.12 26.11 -4.71
N LYS A 90 17.56 26.97 -5.63
CA LYS A 90 16.67 27.50 -6.70
C LYS A 90 16.21 26.38 -7.63
N THR A 91 17.14 25.52 -8.04
CA THR A 91 16.85 24.39 -8.92
C THR A 91 15.98 23.35 -8.22
N CYS A 92 16.30 22.98 -6.99
CA CYS A 92 15.52 21.98 -6.24
C CYS A 92 14.12 22.49 -5.87
N GLU A 93 13.95 23.78 -5.57
CA GLU A 93 12.62 24.37 -5.35
C GLU A 93 11.77 24.39 -6.63
N ARG A 94 12.41 24.62 -7.78
CA ARG A 94 11.74 24.51 -9.08
C ARG A 94 11.30 23.07 -9.34
N ALA A 95 12.19 22.10 -9.19
CA ALA A 95 11.85 20.67 -9.29
C ALA A 95 10.69 20.31 -8.35
N LEU A 96 10.69 20.79 -7.10
CA LEU A 96 9.61 20.55 -6.16
C LEU A 96 8.26 21.15 -6.62
N ARG A 97 8.27 22.35 -7.21
CA ARG A 97 7.07 22.98 -7.79
C ARG A 97 6.57 22.20 -9.01
N GLU A 98 7.46 21.71 -9.85
CA GLU A 98 7.13 20.92 -11.03
C GLU A 98 6.56 19.55 -10.63
N SER A 99 7.15 18.84 -9.66
CA SER A 99 6.58 17.60 -9.14
C SER A 99 5.15 17.81 -8.62
N ARG A 100 4.89 18.91 -7.88
CA ARG A 100 3.54 19.26 -7.42
C ARG A 100 2.57 19.51 -8.58
N ARG A 101 3.03 20.13 -9.65
CA ARG A 101 2.22 20.35 -10.86
C ARG A 101 1.95 19.01 -11.56
N ALA A 102 2.94 18.14 -11.65
CA ALA A 102 2.82 16.80 -12.22
C ALA A 102 1.78 15.95 -11.47
N LEU A 103 1.67 16.07 -10.14
CA LEU A 103 0.61 15.39 -9.39
C LEU A 103 -0.80 15.74 -9.87
N ARG A 104 -1.01 16.98 -10.35
CA ARG A 104 -2.32 17.45 -10.85
C ARG A 104 -2.61 16.96 -12.26
N THR A 105 -1.59 16.91 -13.12
CA THR A 105 -1.75 16.50 -14.53
C THR A 105 -1.75 14.98 -14.70
N SER A 106 -1.02 14.27 -13.85
CA SER A 106 -0.87 12.81 -13.88
C SER A 106 -1.68 12.14 -12.76
N TYR A 107 -2.86 12.69 -12.45
CA TYR A 107 -3.69 12.27 -11.31
C TYR A 107 -4.02 10.77 -11.30
N ARG A 108 -4.09 10.11 -12.46
CA ARG A 108 -4.37 8.65 -12.55
C ARG A 108 -3.26 7.81 -11.96
N ALA A 109 -2.01 8.20 -12.14
CA ALA A 109 -0.86 7.50 -11.58
C ALA A 109 -0.76 7.73 -10.06
N VAL A 110 -1.25 8.87 -9.58
CA VAL A 110 -1.38 9.18 -8.14
C VAL A 110 -2.58 8.48 -7.50
N ALA A 111 -3.72 8.42 -8.19
CA ALA A 111 -4.98 7.83 -7.75
C ALA A 111 -4.97 6.29 -7.87
N SER A 112 -3.94 5.68 -7.30
CA SER A 112 -3.67 4.26 -7.31
C SER A 112 -3.88 3.65 -5.92
N TYR A 113 -4.41 2.43 -5.87
CA TYR A 113 -4.50 1.65 -4.63
C TYR A 113 -3.17 0.92 -4.28
N HIS A 114 -2.13 1.09 -5.11
CA HIS A 114 -0.77 0.60 -4.84
C HIS A 114 -0.02 1.48 -3.82
N VAL A 115 -0.66 1.81 -2.70
CA VAL A 115 -0.16 2.78 -1.70
C VAL A 115 1.18 2.39 -1.05
N LEU A 116 1.57 1.10 -1.08
CA LEU A 116 2.85 0.62 -0.55
C LEU A 116 3.94 0.54 -1.64
N GLN A 117 3.62 0.85 -2.89
CA GLN A 117 4.60 0.96 -3.97
C GLN A 117 5.44 2.21 -3.76
N SER A 118 6.75 2.09 -3.97
CA SER A 118 7.66 3.22 -3.77
C SER A 118 7.49 4.30 -4.85
N TRP A 119 7.52 5.55 -4.39
CA TRP A 119 7.55 6.75 -5.22
C TRP A 119 8.91 7.03 -5.87
N LYS A 120 9.89 6.12 -5.74
CA LYS A 120 11.24 6.30 -6.29
C LYS A 120 11.26 6.72 -7.76
N HIS A 121 10.43 6.08 -8.58
CA HIS A 121 10.32 6.38 -10.00
C HIS A 121 9.82 7.80 -10.31
N TRP A 122 9.05 8.41 -9.41
CA TRP A 122 8.63 9.82 -9.53
C TRP A 122 9.69 10.81 -9.04
N ILE A 123 10.45 10.41 -8.02
CA ILE A 123 11.47 11.28 -7.42
C ILE A 123 12.71 11.36 -8.31
N ALA A 124 13.12 10.23 -8.89
CA ALA A 124 14.30 10.09 -9.75
C ALA A 124 13.92 10.03 -11.24
N ASP A 125 12.83 10.71 -11.62
CA ASP A 125 12.36 10.77 -12.99
C ASP A 125 13.43 11.41 -13.88
N GLN A 126 14.02 10.60 -14.77
CA GLN A 126 15.11 11.01 -15.66
C GLN A 126 14.61 11.84 -16.84
N ASP A 127 13.30 11.86 -17.09
CA ASP A 127 12.68 12.68 -18.14
C ASP A 127 12.24 14.06 -17.60
N ALA A 128 12.52 14.36 -16.32
CA ALA A 128 12.21 15.64 -15.73
C ALA A 128 13.07 16.77 -16.33
N GLU A 129 12.45 17.92 -16.62
CA GLU A 129 13.18 19.12 -17.07
C GLU A 129 14.21 19.60 -16.04
N VAL A 130 13.98 19.28 -14.76
CA VAL A 130 14.79 19.72 -13.63
C VAL A 130 14.87 18.62 -12.58
N GLU A 131 16.10 18.20 -12.28
CA GLU A 131 16.36 17.17 -11.28
C GLU A 131 16.62 17.74 -9.88
N PHE A 132 16.34 16.92 -8.86
CA PHE A 132 16.78 17.21 -7.50
C PHE A 132 18.27 16.93 -7.33
N CYS A 133 18.97 17.73 -6.52
CA CYS A 133 20.28 17.30 -6.03
C CYS A 133 20.15 16.06 -5.12
N ASP A 134 21.24 15.29 -5.02
CA ASP A 134 21.37 14.08 -4.18
C ASP A 134 20.82 14.24 -2.75
N ARG A 135 21.03 15.40 -2.13
CA ARG A 135 20.56 15.69 -0.76
C ARG A 135 19.04 15.86 -0.68
N CYS A 136 18.42 16.45 -1.70
CA CYS A 136 16.97 16.60 -1.78
C CYS A 136 16.31 15.28 -2.17
N GLU A 137 16.91 14.54 -3.10
CA GLU A 137 16.45 13.21 -3.52
C GLU A 137 16.43 12.24 -2.33
N THR A 138 17.53 12.17 -1.57
CA THR A 138 17.63 11.36 -0.35
C THR A 138 16.56 11.72 0.68
N MET A 139 16.30 13.02 0.87
CA MET A 139 15.24 13.47 1.77
C MET A 139 13.85 13.03 1.28
N LEU A 140 13.56 13.13 -0.01
CA LEU A 140 12.28 12.69 -0.58
C LEU A 140 12.11 11.16 -0.48
N PHE A 141 13.17 10.37 -0.66
CA PHE A 141 13.14 8.93 -0.40
C PHE A 141 12.87 8.60 1.06
N ALA A 142 13.46 9.35 1.99
CA ALA A 142 13.17 9.18 3.42
C ALA A 142 11.69 9.49 3.73
N ARG A 143 11.12 10.53 3.12
CA ARG A 143 9.68 10.83 3.22
C ARG A 143 8.81 9.69 2.65
N ASP A 144 9.13 9.16 1.46
CA ASP A 144 8.43 8.00 0.86
C ASP A 144 8.40 6.80 1.82
N VAL A 145 9.56 6.42 2.35
CA VAL A 145 9.68 5.28 3.26
C VAL A 145 8.86 5.51 4.53
N GLU A 146 8.94 6.70 5.11
CA GLU A 146 8.21 7.02 6.34
C GLU A 146 6.69 7.02 6.13
N GLU A 147 6.21 7.63 5.05
CA GLU A 147 4.80 7.63 4.68
C GLU A 147 4.27 6.21 4.46
N ARG A 148 5.00 5.36 3.72
CA ARG A 148 4.60 3.96 3.51
C ARG A 148 4.63 3.13 4.79
N ARG A 149 5.58 3.39 5.71
CA ARG A 149 5.58 2.78 7.05
C ARG A 149 4.37 3.19 7.87
N ASN A 150 3.94 4.45 7.76
CA ASN A 150 2.77 4.94 8.47
C ASN A 150 1.48 4.33 7.92
N ILE A 151 1.37 4.15 6.60
CA ILE A 151 0.28 3.38 6.00
C ILE A 151 0.31 1.92 6.42
N TRP A 152 1.48 1.28 6.46
CA TRP A 152 1.59 -0.10 6.91
C TRP A 152 1.01 -0.30 8.31
N LYS A 153 1.29 0.62 9.24
CA LYS A 153 0.76 0.59 10.61
C LYS A 153 -0.77 0.74 10.66
N THR A 154 -1.37 1.51 9.75
CA THR A 154 -2.82 1.74 9.69
C THR A 154 -3.55 0.79 8.75
N LEU A 155 -2.83 -0.06 8.01
CA LEU A 155 -3.39 -1.01 7.06
C LEU A 155 -4.49 -1.89 7.65
N PRO A 156 -4.40 -2.43 8.88
CA PRO A 156 -5.51 -3.18 9.47
C PRO A 156 -6.79 -2.35 9.57
N SER A 157 -6.69 -1.08 9.98
CA SER A 157 -7.84 -0.18 10.03
C SER A 157 -8.40 0.14 8.66
N ILE A 158 -7.54 0.34 7.65
CA ILE A 158 -7.96 0.52 6.26
C ILE A 158 -8.75 -0.70 5.75
N MET A 159 -8.38 -1.90 6.20
CA MET A 159 -9.05 -3.17 5.86
C MET A 159 -10.29 -3.47 6.71
N GLY A 160 -10.69 -2.57 7.61
CA GLY A 160 -11.83 -2.81 8.51
C GLY A 160 -11.56 -3.93 9.52
N LEU A 161 -10.30 -4.15 9.88
CA LEU A 161 -9.81 -5.18 10.79
C LEU A 161 -9.54 -4.61 12.19
N HIS A 162 -10.21 -3.55 12.65
CA HIS A 162 -9.86 -2.77 13.85
C HIS A 162 -9.68 -3.57 15.16
N ASN A 163 -10.33 -4.74 15.25
CA ASN A 163 -10.32 -5.66 16.38
C ASN A 163 -9.83 -7.06 15.98
N TRP A 164 -9.09 -7.21 14.87
CA TRP A 164 -8.65 -8.52 14.40
C TRP A 164 -7.82 -9.29 15.44
N LYS A 165 -7.10 -8.57 16.31
CA LYS A 165 -6.42 -9.18 17.45
C LYS A 165 -7.38 -9.78 18.50
N ALA A 166 -8.56 -9.18 18.70
CA ALA A 166 -9.57 -9.62 19.68
C ALA A 166 -10.60 -10.61 19.10
N ILE A 167 -11.00 -10.48 17.83
CA ILE A 167 -11.85 -11.46 17.10
C ILE A 167 -11.22 -12.87 17.12
N MET A 168 -9.89 -12.93 17.23
CA MET A 168 -9.13 -14.17 17.27
C MET A 168 -9.04 -14.82 18.66
N ASP A 169 -9.28 -14.07 19.74
CA ASP A 169 -9.32 -14.62 21.10
C ASP A 169 -10.70 -15.28 21.38
N GLU A 170 -11.77 -14.78 20.77
CA GLU A 170 -13.14 -15.31 20.93
C GLU A 170 -13.46 -16.53 20.04
N SER A 171 -12.65 -16.79 19.00
CA SER A 171 -12.80 -17.97 18.13
C SER A 171 -11.95 -19.18 18.58
N GLY A 172 -11.37 -19.10 19.79
CA GLY A 172 -10.58 -20.14 20.45
C GLY A 172 -11.19 -20.67 21.75
N VAL A 173 -12.50 -20.57 21.95
CA VAL A 173 -13.20 -21.20 23.08
C VAL A 173 -14.42 -21.98 22.56
N ASP A 174 -14.30 -23.31 22.71
CA ASP A 174 -15.22 -24.44 22.48
C ASP A 174 -15.75 -24.74 21.06
#